data_AF-A0A2E5ZUI4-F1
#
_entry.id   AF-A0A2E5ZUI4-F1
#
_cell.length_a   1.000
_cell.length_b   1.000
_cell.length_c   1.000
_cell.angle_alpha   90.00
_cell.angle_beta   90.00
_cell.angle_gamma   90.00
#
_symmetry.space_group_name_H-M   'P 1'
#
loop_
_entity.id
_entity.type
_entity.pdbx_description
1 polymer ?
#
loop_
_entity_poly.entity_id
_entity_poly.type
_entity_poly.pdbx_seq_one_letter_code
_entity_poly.pdbx_strand_id
1 'polypeptide(L)'
;MTNYDVFNGDTDGIFARHQLRLALPLKTVNISGVKRDVNLLRHVEAVDGDLVTVLDISHAKNRKDVLRILESGAKVEYFDHHDPAELINHQNITYHIDTDPHMTTGRIVDTHVNGKNHVWAIATAFGDNHFDLAYKLAESEGLDREQTELLKEIGLAINYNSYGKKEEDLFVAPLTVSDMLEECGEDVFA
;
A
#
# COMPACT_ATOMS: atom_id res chain seq x y z
N MET A 1 -15.77 -15.39 -6.56
CA MET A 1 -14.79 -14.37 -6.96
C MET A 1 -14.56 -13.48 -5.76
N THR A 2 -13.44 -13.72 -5.11
CA THR A 2 -12.93 -12.98 -3.97
C THR A 2 -11.90 -12.00 -4.49
N ASN A 3 -11.91 -10.77 -3.95
CA ASN A 3 -10.84 -9.82 -4.16
C ASN A 3 -9.99 -9.79 -2.90
N TYR A 4 -8.69 -9.89 -3.04
CA TYR A 4 -7.73 -9.75 -1.96
C TYR A 4 -6.98 -8.45 -2.13
N ASP A 5 -6.81 -7.72 -1.04
CA ASP A 5 -5.77 -6.69 -0.93
C ASP A 5 -4.73 -7.21 0.05
N VAL A 6 -3.50 -7.40 -0.43
CA VAL A 6 -2.36 -7.86 0.36
C VAL A 6 -1.37 -6.72 0.44
N PHE A 7 -1.14 -6.18 1.63
CA PHE A 7 -0.34 -4.97 1.79
C PHE A 7 0.52 -4.99 3.05
N ASN A 8 1.70 -4.37 2.96
CA ASN A 8 2.57 -4.17 4.11
C ASN A 8 1.89 -3.29 5.17
N GLY A 9 2.11 -3.58 6.45
CA GLY A 9 1.45 -2.90 7.57
C GLY A 9 2.16 -1.64 8.05
N ASP A 10 2.98 -1.05 7.20
CA ASP A 10 3.54 0.29 7.41
C ASP A 10 2.72 1.35 6.68
N THR A 11 3.22 2.58 6.72
CA THR A 11 2.55 3.72 6.10
C THR A 11 2.40 3.58 4.59
N ASP A 12 3.35 2.97 3.89
CA ASP A 12 3.36 2.91 2.42
C ASP A 12 2.33 1.91 1.93
N GLY A 13 2.34 0.69 2.48
CA GLY A 13 1.34 -0.32 2.15
C GLY A 13 -0.09 0.09 2.53
N ILE A 14 -0.29 0.62 3.74
CA ILE A 14 -1.62 1.00 4.24
C ILE A 14 -2.21 2.15 3.42
N PHE A 15 -1.46 3.23 3.18
CA PHE A 15 -1.97 4.38 2.44
C PHE A 15 -2.10 4.12 0.95
N ALA A 16 -1.19 3.35 0.33
CA ALA A 16 -1.36 2.91 -1.05
C ALA A 16 -2.69 2.17 -1.22
N ARG A 17 -3.00 1.25 -0.31
CA ARG A 17 -4.25 0.49 -0.35
C ARG A 17 -5.47 1.39 -0.13
N HIS A 18 -5.43 2.26 0.86
CA HIS A 18 -6.51 3.19 1.15
C HIS A 18 -6.77 4.15 -0.04
N GLN A 19 -5.73 4.77 -0.59
CA GLN A 19 -5.82 5.63 -1.77
C GLN A 19 -6.43 4.91 -2.97
N LEU A 20 -5.95 3.70 -3.26
CA LEU A 20 -6.46 2.88 -4.36
C LEU A 20 -7.96 2.61 -4.19
N ARG A 21 -8.41 2.30 -2.97
CA ARG A 21 -9.82 1.93 -2.71
C ARG A 21 -10.76 3.12 -2.63
N LEU A 22 -10.28 4.31 -2.25
CA LEU A 22 -11.06 5.54 -2.44
C LEU A 22 -11.27 5.82 -3.94
N ALA A 23 -10.23 5.66 -4.77
CA ALA A 23 -10.32 5.95 -6.19
C ALA A 23 -11.08 4.88 -7.00
N LEU A 24 -10.91 3.60 -6.61
CA LEU A 24 -11.48 2.41 -7.23
C LEU A 24 -12.11 1.52 -6.15
N PRO A 25 -13.33 1.85 -5.69
CA PRO A 25 -14.02 1.12 -4.63
C PRO A 25 -14.18 -0.36 -4.96
N LEU A 26 -13.72 -1.21 -4.05
CA LEU A 26 -13.78 -2.66 -4.19
C LEU A 26 -13.89 -3.30 -2.81
N LYS A 27 -14.82 -4.25 -2.66
CA LYS A 27 -14.88 -5.07 -1.45
C LYS A 27 -13.78 -6.14 -1.49
N THR A 28 -12.92 -6.14 -0.49
CA THR A 28 -11.73 -6.98 -0.43
C THR A 28 -11.63 -7.75 0.88
N VAL A 29 -10.96 -8.90 0.83
CA VAL A 29 -10.38 -9.56 2.00
C VAL A 29 -8.99 -8.97 2.18
N ASN A 30 -8.80 -8.24 3.28
CA ASN A 30 -7.54 -7.56 3.57
C ASN A 30 -6.58 -8.51 4.30
N ILE A 31 -5.35 -8.59 3.82
CA ILE A 31 -4.25 -9.35 4.42
C ILE A 31 -3.09 -8.38 4.64
N SER A 32 -2.71 -8.22 5.90
CA SER A 32 -1.56 -7.39 6.30
C SER A 32 -0.89 -7.99 7.53
N GLY A 33 0.27 -7.45 7.89
CA GLY A 33 1.07 -7.87 9.03
C GLY A 33 2.07 -6.79 9.40
N VAL A 34 2.87 -7.01 10.45
CA VAL A 34 3.91 -6.06 10.85
C VAL A 34 4.86 -5.73 9.70
N LYS A 35 5.52 -4.56 9.71
CA LYS A 35 6.45 -4.12 8.64
C LYS A 35 7.50 -5.15 8.22
N ARG A 36 7.90 -6.01 9.15
CA ARG A 36 8.92 -7.04 8.92
C ARG A 36 8.37 -8.34 8.32
N ASP A 37 7.06 -8.54 8.31
CA ASP A 37 6.46 -9.72 7.68
C ASP A 37 6.33 -9.50 6.18
N VAL A 38 7.42 -9.76 5.47
CA VAL A 38 7.52 -9.51 4.02
C VAL A 38 6.98 -10.66 3.15
N ASN A 39 6.41 -11.73 3.73
CA ASN A 39 5.94 -12.91 2.98
C ASN A 39 4.42 -13.11 3.13
N LEU A 40 3.65 -12.04 2.95
CA LEU A 40 2.20 -12.04 3.23
C LEU A 40 1.38 -12.87 2.22
N LEU A 41 1.87 -13.06 0.99
CA LEU A 41 1.12 -13.78 -0.06
C LEU A 41 0.90 -15.27 0.28
N ARG A 42 1.66 -15.84 1.22
CA ARG A 42 1.44 -17.20 1.75
C ARG A 42 0.05 -17.39 2.38
N HIS A 43 -0.61 -16.29 2.78
CA HIS A 43 -1.93 -16.30 3.39
C HIS A 43 -3.08 -16.22 2.37
N VAL A 44 -2.77 -16.07 1.07
CA VAL A 44 -3.78 -16.00 0.01
C VAL A 44 -4.12 -17.40 -0.49
N GLU A 45 -5.39 -17.77 -0.38
CA GLU A 45 -5.98 -18.99 -0.92
C GLU A 45 -6.87 -18.67 -2.14
N ALA A 46 -6.27 -18.14 -3.21
CA ALA A 46 -6.99 -17.71 -4.41
C ALA A 46 -7.39 -18.88 -5.32
N VAL A 47 -8.56 -18.78 -5.94
CA VAL A 47 -9.04 -19.70 -6.98
C VAL A 47 -9.26 -18.99 -8.32
N ASP A 48 -9.61 -19.75 -9.36
CA ASP A 48 -9.87 -19.22 -10.69
C ASP A 48 -10.89 -18.06 -10.66
N GLY A 49 -10.52 -16.96 -11.32
CA GLY A 49 -11.30 -15.73 -11.38
C GLY A 49 -11.16 -14.78 -10.19
N ASP A 50 -10.46 -15.14 -9.11
CA ASP A 50 -10.17 -14.19 -8.03
C ASP A 50 -9.19 -13.08 -8.49
N LEU A 51 -9.19 -11.96 -7.78
CA LEU A 51 -8.25 -10.86 -7.97
C LEU A 51 -7.41 -10.70 -6.71
N VAL A 52 -6.09 -10.64 -6.86
CA VAL A 52 -5.14 -10.36 -5.78
C VAL A 52 -4.40 -9.08 -6.10
N THR A 53 -4.73 -8.00 -5.39
CA THR A 53 -3.98 -6.74 -5.42
C THR A 53 -2.89 -6.81 -4.37
N VAL A 54 -1.65 -6.53 -4.75
CA VAL A 54 -0.48 -6.56 -3.86
C VAL A 54 0.12 -5.17 -3.80
N LEU A 55 0.34 -4.64 -2.61
CA LEU A 55 0.88 -3.30 -2.39
C LEU A 55 2.04 -3.31 -1.39
N ASP A 56 3.17 -2.72 -1.79
CA ASP A 56 4.35 -2.53 -0.95
C ASP A 56 4.94 -3.84 -0.38
N ILE A 57 4.89 -4.91 -1.17
CA ILE A 57 5.44 -6.21 -0.78
C ILE A 57 6.39 -6.65 -1.86
N SER A 58 7.66 -6.85 -1.49
CA SER A 58 8.69 -7.25 -2.45
C SER A 58 8.29 -8.48 -3.28
N HIS A 59 8.19 -8.30 -4.59
CA HIS A 59 7.97 -9.40 -5.53
C HIS A 59 9.06 -10.47 -5.42
N ALA A 60 10.32 -10.06 -5.26
CA ALA A 60 11.45 -10.99 -5.12
C ALA A 60 11.28 -11.96 -3.94
N LYS A 61 10.68 -11.51 -2.84
CA LYS A 61 10.40 -12.34 -1.65
C LYS A 61 9.20 -13.25 -1.84
N ASN A 62 8.20 -12.80 -2.60
CA ASN A 62 6.91 -13.49 -2.73
C ASN A 62 6.74 -14.25 -4.05
N ARG A 63 7.75 -14.27 -4.93
CA ARG A 63 7.67 -14.87 -6.28
C ARG A 63 7.07 -16.28 -6.30
N LYS A 64 7.38 -17.12 -5.30
CA LYS A 64 6.82 -18.48 -5.19
C LYS A 64 5.30 -18.46 -4.96
N ASP A 65 4.82 -17.59 -4.08
CA ASP A 65 3.40 -17.45 -3.80
C ASP A 65 2.66 -16.74 -4.93
N VAL A 66 3.29 -15.77 -5.60
CA VAL A 66 2.75 -15.16 -6.83
C VAL A 66 2.53 -16.23 -7.89
N LEU A 67 3.51 -17.09 -8.14
CA LEU A 67 3.36 -18.18 -9.12
C LEU A 67 2.22 -19.12 -8.75
N ARG A 68 2.14 -19.55 -7.48
CA ARG A 68 1.06 -20.40 -6.96
C ARG A 68 -0.32 -19.77 -7.18
N ILE A 69 -0.46 -18.46 -6.95
CA ILE A 69 -1.71 -17.71 -7.16
C ILE A 69 -2.05 -17.65 -8.66
N LEU A 70 -1.08 -17.40 -9.53
CA LEU A 70 -1.31 -17.36 -10.98
C LEU A 70 -1.72 -18.72 -11.53
N GLU A 71 -1.10 -19.80 -11.04
CA GLU A 71 -1.41 -21.19 -11.41
C GLU A 71 -2.82 -21.62 -11.00
N SER A 72 -3.45 -20.97 -10.02
CA SER A 72 -4.84 -21.24 -9.65
C SER A 72 -5.86 -20.62 -10.62
N GLY A 73 -5.42 -19.80 -11.57
CA GLY A 73 -6.27 -19.05 -12.50
C GLY A 73 -6.62 -17.64 -12.03
N ALA A 74 -6.19 -17.24 -10.83
CA ALA A 74 -6.42 -15.89 -10.33
C ALA A 74 -5.65 -14.82 -11.11
N LYS A 75 -6.11 -13.58 -11.00
CA LYS A 75 -5.44 -12.37 -11.49
C LYS A 75 -4.64 -11.72 -10.37
N VAL A 76 -3.50 -11.16 -10.72
CA VAL A 76 -2.63 -10.43 -9.81
C VAL A 76 -2.39 -9.04 -10.36
N GLU A 77 -2.60 -8.03 -9.53
CA GLU A 77 -2.19 -6.66 -9.79
C GLU A 77 -1.17 -6.24 -8.72
N TYR A 78 0.01 -5.81 -9.13
CA TYR A 78 1.17 -5.69 -8.25
C TYR A 78 1.72 -4.26 -8.28
N PHE A 79 1.65 -3.57 -7.15
CA PHE A 79 2.19 -2.22 -6.93
C PHE A 79 3.36 -2.33 -5.95
N ASP A 80 4.57 -1.98 -6.40
CA ASP A 80 5.76 -2.15 -5.56
C ASP A 80 6.90 -1.25 -6.05
N HIS A 81 7.73 -0.77 -5.12
CA HIS A 81 8.92 0.03 -5.43
C HIS A 81 10.24 -0.71 -5.13
N HIS A 82 10.16 -1.90 -4.52
CA HIS A 82 11.32 -2.73 -4.26
C HIS A 82 11.88 -3.35 -5.56
N ASP A 83 13.18 -3.71 -5.55
CA ASP A 83 13.77 -4.50 -6.63
C ASP A 83 13.01 -5.84 -6.77
N PRO A 84 12.35 -6.10 -7.92
CA PRO A 84 11.57 -7.32 -8.10
C PRO A 84 12.42 -8.55 -8.41
N ALA A 85 13.74 -8.38 -8.59
CA ALA A 85 14.67 -9.33 -9.15
C ALA A 85 14.24 -9.82 -10.54
N GLU A 86 13.48 -10.93 -10.60
CA GLU A 86 12.98 -11.52 -11.85
C GLU A 86 11.45 -11.57 -11.85
N LEU A 87 10.85 -10.83 -12.77
CA LEU A 87 9.39 -10.81 -12.96
C LEU A 87 8.89 -12.10 -13.60
N ILE A 88 7.68 -12.51 -13.24
CA ILE A 88 7.00 -13.65 -13.83
C ILE A 88 6.30 -13.20 -15.10
N ASN A 89 6.58 -13.84 -16.23
CA ASN A 89 5.84 -13.61 -17.47
C ASN A 89 4.57 -14.46 -17.47
N HIS A 90 3.41 -13.83 -17.20
CA HIS A 90 2.11 -14.49 -17.19
C HIS A 90 1.01 -13.52 -17.63
N GLN A 91 -0.02 -13.99 -18.33
CA GLN A 91 -1.10 -13.13 -18.84
C GLN A 91 -2.01 -12.56 -17.74
N ASN A 92 -2.06 -13.23 -16.58
CA ASN A 92 -2.91 -12.82 -15.46
C ASN A 92 -2.20 -11.92 -14.44
N ILE A 93 -0.97 -11.45 -14.71
CA ILE A 93 -0.29 -10.49 -13.83
C ILE A 93 -0.10 -9.15 -14.52
N THR A 94 -0.39 -8.07 -13.79
CA THR A 94 -0.08 -6.70 -14.19
C THR A 94 0.85 -6.09 -13.13
N TYR A 95 1.94 -5.49 -13.58
CA TYR A 95 2.93 -4.86 -12.71
C TYR A 95 2.90 -3.35 -12.87
N HIS A 96 2.86 -2.66 -11.73
CA HIS A 96 3.09 -1.23 -11.56
C HIS A 96 4.32 -1.10 -10.64
N ILE A 97 5.51 -1.21 -11.23
CA ILE A 97 6.77 -1.24 -10.47
C ILE A 97 7.68 -0.08 -10.92
N ASP A 98 8.13 0.70 -9.95
CA ASP A 98 9.11 1.77 -10.14
C ASP A 98 10.13 1.75 -9.00
N THR A 99 11.38 1.41 -9.32
CA THR A 99 12.47 1.22 -8.36
C THR A 99 13.28 2.49 -8.10
N ASP A 100 12.81 3.67 -8.53
CA ASP A 100 13.48 4.92 -8.21
C ASP A 100 13.56 5.11 -6.68
N PRO A 101 14.72 5.51 -6.12
CA PRO A 101 14.91 5.62 -4.67
C PRO A 101 14.08 6.75 -4.01
N HIS A 102 13.42 7.59 -4.80
CA HIS A 102 12.47 8.61 -4.33
C HIS A 102 11.01 8.21 -4.59
N MET A 103 10.76 6.98 -5.06
CA MET A 103 9.43 6.43 -5.24
C MET A 103 9.00 5.61 -4.03
N THR A 104 7.71 5.69 -3.74
CA THR A 104 7.01 4.84 -2.76
C THR A 104 5.83 4.19 -3.46
N THR A 105 5.31 3.09 -2.91
CA THR A 105 4.12 2.43 -3.44
C THR A 105 2.92 3.36 -3.49
N GLY A 106 2.73 4.22 -2.49
CA GLY A 106 1.70 5.26 -2.48
C GLY A 106 1.80 6.21 -3.67
N ARG A 107 3.01 6.59 -4.10
CA ARG A 107 3.20 7.42 -5.31
C ARG A 107 2.95 6.67 -6.62
N ILE A 108 3.25 5.38 -6.65
CA ILE A 108 2.91 4.52 -7.80
C ILE A 108 1.39 4.45 -7.93
N VAL A 109 0.68 4.21 -6.82
CA VAL A 109 -0.78 4.21 -6.78
C VAL A 109 -1.34 5.56 -7.19
N ASP A 110 -0.79 6.66 -6.66
CA ASP A 110 -1.21 8.02 -7.01
C ASP A 110 -1.16 8.30 -8.50
N THR A 111 -0.08 7.89 -9.16
CA THR A 111 0.08 7.98 -10.61
C THR A 111 -0.96 7.12 -11.32
N HIS A 112 -1.17 5.88 -10.85
CA HIS A 112 -2.14 4.95 -11.41
C HIS A 112 -3.59 5.48 -11.35
N VAL A 113 -3.96 6.13 -10.24
CA VAL A 113 -5.31 6.69 -10.05
C VAL A 113 -5.46 8.13 -10.55
N ASN A 114 -4.46 8.65 -11.27
CA ASN A 114 -4.41 10.02 -11.82
C ASN A 114 -4.59 11.11 -10.75
N GLY A 115 -3.91 10.97 -9.60
CA GLY A 115 -3.91 11.98 -8.54
C GLY A 115 -5.18 12.02 -7.68
N LYS A 116 -6.10 11.06 -7.84
CA LYS A 116 -7.26 10.96 -6.94
C LYS A 116 -6.80 10.69 -5.51
N ASN A 117 -7.23 11.55 -4.59
CA ASN A 117 -6.86 11.50 -3.16
C ASN A 117 -5.34 11.61 -2.94
N HIS A 118 -4.68 12.51 -3.68
CA HIS A 118 -3.23 12.76 -3.67
C HIS A 118 -2.63 12.97 -2.27
N VAL A 119 -3.43 13.48 -1.32
CA VAL A 119 -3.06 13.67 0.09
C VAL A 119 -2.50 12.42 0.75
N TRP A 120 -2.93 11.22 0.34
CA TRP A 120 -2.41 9.96 0.88
C TRP A 120 -1.00 9.63 0.37
N ALA A 121 -0.66 10.03 -0.85
CA ALA A 121 0.72 9.93 -1.36
C ALA A 121 1.64 10.93 -0.65
N ILE A 122 1.13 12.10 -0.25
CA ILE A 122 1.86 13.07 0.58
C ILE A 122 2.11 12.51 1.98
N ALA A 123 1.08 11.97 2.64
CA ALA A 123 1.21 11.34 3.96
C ALA A 123 2.17 10.15 3.93
N THR A 124 2.12 9.34 2.86
CA THR A 124 3.07 8.26 2.60
C THR A 124 4.50 8.78 2.55
N ALA A 125 4.76 9.83 1.76
CA ALA A 125 6.09 10.40 1.63
C ALA A 125 6.63 10.92 2.97
N PHE A 126 5.79 11.50 3.83
CA PHE A 126 6.20 11.85 5.20
C PHE A 126 6.52 10.62 6.03
N GLY A 127 5.66 9.61 6.01
CA GLY A 127 5.84 8.37 6.74
C GLY A 127 7.14 7.64 6.38
N ASP A 128 7.50 7.59 5.10
CA ASP A 128 8.76 7.00 4.61
C ASP A 128 9.99 7.90 4.76
N ASN A 129 9.85 9.03 5.44
CA ASN A 129 10.91 10.02 5.68
C ASN A 129 11.41 10.75 4.42
N HIS A 130 10.61 10.80 3.35
CA HIS A 130 10.86 11.64 2.17
C HIS A 130 10.34 13.07 2.38
N PHE A 131 10.78 13.75 3.45
CA PHE A 131 10.27 15.07 3.86
C PHE A 131 10.34 16.14 2.78
N ASP A 132 11.48 16.29 2.11
CA ASP A 132 11.65 17.32 1.06
C ASP A 132 10.69 17.12 -0.11
N LEU A 133 10.36 15.86 -0.42
CA LEU A 133 9.39 15.51 -1.45
C LEU A 133 7.97 15.79 -0.95
N ALA A 134 7.64 15.33 0.25
CA ALA A 134 6.32 15.51 0.86
C ALA A 134 5.94 17.00 0.94
N TYR A 135 6.86 17.86 1.38
CA TYR A 135 6.63 19.31 1.42
C TYR A 135 6.40 19.91 0.02
N LYS A 136 7.13 19.47 -1.00
CA LYS A 136 6.92 19.93 -2.39
C LYS A 136 5.56 19.49 -2.95
N LEU A 137 5.14 18.26 -2.64
CA LEU A 137 3.84 17.74 -3.07
C LEU A 137 2.71 18.50 -2.36
N ALA A 138 2.82 18.74 -1.05
CA ALA A 138 1.87 19.52 -0.27
C ALA A 138 1.72 20.96 -0.79
N GLU A 139 2.83 21.63 -1.12
CA GLU A 139 2.81 22.96 -1.74
C GLU A 139 2.13 22.93 -3.11
N SER A 140 2.41 21.91 -3.93
CA SER A 140 1.82 21.76 -5.26
C SER A 140 0.32 21.49 -5.22
N GLU A 141 -0.15 20.76 -4.20
CA GLU A 141 -1.56 20.49 -3.92
C GLU A 141 -2.28 21.71 -3.31
N GLY A 142 -1.54 22.74 -2.89
CA GLY A 142 -2.09 23.96 -2.29
C GLY A 142 -2.51 23.79 -0.83
N LEU A 143 -1.95 22.81 -0.12
CA LEU A 143 -2.21 22.59 1.29
C LEU A 143 -1.61 23.72 2.15
N ASP A 144 -2.36 24.12 3.18
CA ASP A 144 -1.81 25.05 4.17
C ASP A 144 -0.89 24.35 5.17
N ARG A 145 -0.34 25.13 6.09
CA ARG A 145 0.59 24.63 7.10
C ARG A 145 -0.06 23.61 8.05
N GLU A 146 -1.31 23.82 8.45
CA GLU A 146 -2.00 22.96 9.40
C GLU A 146 -2.33 21.61 8.76
N GLN A 147 -2.83 21.64 7.52
CA GLN A 147 -3.08 20.45 6.70
C GLN A 147 -1.80 19.66 6.45
N THR A 148 -0.71 20.35 6.08
CA THR A 148 0.59 19.71 5.81
C THR A 148 1.15 19.03 7.06
N GLU A 149 1.11 19.70 8.22
CA GLU A 149 1.60 19.11 9.46
C GLU A 149 0.70 17.96 9.94
N LEU A 150 -0.62 18.02 9.71
CA LEU A 150 -1.52 16.90 9.99
C LEU A 150 -1.15 15.65 9.18
N LEU A 151 -0.94 15.77 7.86
CA LEU A 151 -0.53 14.65 7.02
C LEU A 151 0.83 14.07 7.46
N LYS A 152 1.75 14.94 7.89
CA LYS A 152 3.04 14.53 8.44
C LYS A 152 2.89 13.76 9.75
N GLU A 153 2.08 14.26 10.68
CA GLU A 153 1.82 13.59 11.96
C GLU A 153 1.19 12.21 11.73
N ILE A 154 0.18 12.12 10.87
CA ILE A 154 -0.50 10.88 10.53
C ILE A 154 0.46 9.88 9.87
N GLY A 155 1.23 10.30 8.86
CA GLY A 155 2.19 9.41 8.19
C GLY A 155 3.27 8.90 9.11
N LEU A 156 3.85 9.77 9.95
CA LEU A 156 4.84 9.35 10.93
C LEU A 156 4.23 8.43 11.98
N ALA A 157 3.05 8.73 12.51
CA ALA A 157 2.40 7.91 13.54
C ALA A 157 2.14 6.48 13.05
N ILE A 158 1.63 6.32 11.82
CA ILE A 158 1.39 4.99 11.25
C ILE A 158 2.71 4.26 10.98
N ASN A 159 3.72 4.94 10.44
CA ASN A 159 5.02 4.29 10.24
C ASN A 159 5.64 3.87 11.58
N TYR A 160 5.60 4.72 12.61
CA TYR A 160 6.09 4.38 13.95
C TYR A 160 5.34 3.21 14.57
N ASN A 161 4.01 3.14 14.40
CA ASN A 161 3.20 2.01 14.86
C ASN A 161 3.62 0.69 14.22
N SER A 162 4.19 0.70 13.02
CA SER A 162 4.56 -0.52 12.27
C SER A 162 5.84 -1.22 12.77
N TYR A 163 6.62 -0.58 13.65
CA TYR A 163 7.89 -1.13 14.16
C TYR A 163 7.69 -2.13 15.30
N GLY A 164 7.36 -3.38 14.94
CA GLY A 164 7.31 -4.53 15.84
C GLY A 164 7.86 -5.80 15.19
N LYS A 165 8.07 -6.85 15.99
CA LYS A 165 8.40 -8.20 15.48
C LYS A 165 7.16 -9.05 15.28
N LYS A 166 6.09 -8.73 16.01
CA LYS A 166 4.79 -9.41 16.04
C LYS A 166 3.72 -8.37 16.36
N GLU A 167 2.47 -8.70 16.07
CA GLU A 167 1.36 -7.74 16.20
C GLU A 167 1.20 -7.22 17.62
N GLU A 168 1.47 -8.03 18.64
CA GLU A 168 1.38 -7.59 20.04
C GLU A 168 2.47 -6.59 20.47
N ASP A 169 3.47 -6.35 19.62
CA ASP A 169 4.46 -5.29 19.85
C ASP A 169 3.95 -3.92 19.36
N LEU A 170 2.89 -3.89 18.55
CA LEU A 170 2.34 -2.65 17.97
C LEU A 170 1.32 -2.01 18.93
N PHE A 171 1.09 -0.71 18.78
CA PHE A 171 -0.01 -0.05 19.51
C PHE A 171 -1.36 -0.45 18.95
N VAL A 172 -1.45 -0.60 17.62
CA VAL A 172 -2.65 -0.99 16.89
C VAL A 172 -2.26 -1.95 15.77
N ALA A 173 -3.04 -3.02 15.59
CA ALA A 173 -2.81 -3.98 14.49
C ALA A 173 -2.97 -3.29 13.12
N PRO A 174 -2.21 -3.67 12.08
CA PRO A 174 -2.25 -2.98 10.79
C PRO A 174 -3.61 -3.04 10.10
N LEU A 175 -4.33 -4.16 10.23
CA LEU A 175 -5.69 -4.28 9.72
C LEU A 175 -6.66 -3.34 10.45
N THR A 176 -6.52 -3.19 11.77
CA THR A 176 -7.31 -2.22 12.52
C THR A 176 -7.00 -0.78 12.11
N VAL A 177 -5.73 -0.44 11.85
CA VAL A 177 -5.37 0.88 11.30
C VAL A 177 -6.01 1.09 9.93
N SER A 178 -5.98 0.09 9.05
CA SER A 178 -6.63 0.16 7.73
C SER A 178 -8.14 0.36 7.85
N ASP A 179 -8.81 -0.34 8.76
CA ASP A 179 -10.26 -0.20 8.97
C ASP A 179 -10.61 1.20 9.49
N MET A 180 -9.81 1.75 10.42
CA MET A 180 -9.99 3.11 10.93
C MET A 180 -9.88 4.17 9.82
N LEU A 181 -8.99 3.98 8.85
CA LEU A 181 -8.88 4.90 7.71
C LEU A 181 -10.09 4.82 6.78
N GLU A 182 -10.69 3.63 6.59
CA GLU A 182 -11.94 3.51 5.81
C GLU A 182 -13.09 4.30 6.45
N GLU A 183 -13.13 4.39 7.78
CA GLU A 183 -14.15 5.17 8.51
C GLU A 183 -13.97 6.70 8.36
N CYS A 184 -12.75 7.18 8.08
CA CYS A 184 -12.47 8.61 7.87
C CYS A 184 -13.06 9.16 6.55
N GLY A 185 -13.32 8.31 5.56
CA GLY A 185 -13.88 8.73 4.27
C GLY A 185 -12.87 9.45 3.35
N GLU A 186 -13.38 10.23 2.39
CA GLU A 186 -12.55 10.89 1.35
C GLU A 186 -11.93 12.22 1.82
N ASP A 187 -12.50 12.87 2.84
CA ASP A 187 -12.03 14.17 3.33
C ASP A 187 -11.27 14.01 4.66
N VAL A 188 -9.95 13.90 4.55
CA VAL A 188 -9.03 13.79 5.70
C VAL A 188 -8.97 15.06 6.56
N PHE A 189 -9.53 16.18 6.09
CA PHE A 189 -9.50 17.48 6.77
C PHE A 189 -10.86 17.91 7.36
N ALA A 190 -11.91 17.11 7.18
CA ALA A 190 -13.28 17.40 7.62
C ALA A 190 -13.49 17.35 9.14
#